data_AF-A0A7V1NTT4-F1
#
_entry.id   AF-A0A7V1NTT4-F1
#
_cell.length_a   1.000
_cell.length_b   1.000
_cell.length_c   1.000
_cell.angle_alpha   90.00
_cell.angle_beta   90.00
_cell.angle_gamma   90.00
#
_symmetry.space_group_name_H-M   'P 1'
#
loop_
_entity.id
_entity.type
_entity.pdbx_description
1 polymer ?
#
loop_
_entity_poly.entity_id
_entity_poly.type
_entity_poly.pdbx_seq_one_letter_code
_entity_poly.pdbx_strand_id
1 'polypeptide(L)'
;MTLRHFVHIQDFTKEELLKLIELIRIIKEADKQGATPKLLQDASLAMIFEEPSTRTRVSFEVAMTELGGHALYLKPGEIHLG
;
A
#
# COMPACT_ATOMS: atom_id res chain seq x y z
N MET A 1 -14.01 -8.61 8.75
CA MET A 1 -12.74 -9.27 8.37
C MET A 1 -11.73 -8.97 9.45
N THR A 2 -10.96 -9.96 9.89
CA THR A 2 -9.79 -9.72 10.74
C THR A 2 -8.71 -9.01 9.93
N LEU A 3 -8.02 -8.06 10.55
CA LEU A 3 -6.88 -7.37 9.94
C LEU A 3 -5.80 -8.41 9.60
N ARG A 4 -5.29 -8.38 8.36
CA ARG A 4 -4.20 -9.25 7.92
C ARG A 4 -2.99 -8.39 7.56
N HIS A 5 -1.87 -8.64 8.25
CA HIS A 5 -0.60 -7.98 7.97
C HIS A 5 0.15 -8.66 6.81
N PHE A 6 0.94 -7.89 6.07
CA PHE A 6 1.87 -8.38 5.05
C PHE A 6 3.30 -8.09 5.52
N VAL A 7 3.87 -8.99 6.31
CA VAL A 7 5.23 -8.83 6.89
C VAL A 7 6.22 -9.71 6.15
N HIS A 8 5.91 -11.01 6.02
CA HIS A 8 6.70 -11.95 5.24
C HIS A 8 5.85 -12.65 4.18
N ILE A 9 6.43 -12.88 3.00
CA ILE A 9 5.75 -13.62 1.92
C ILE A 9 5.39 -15.06 2.32
N GLN A 10 6.13 -15.62 3.28
CA GLN A 10 5.95 -16.97 3.82
C GLN A 10 4.68 -17.09 4.68
N ASP A 11 4.09 -15.97 5.10
CA ASP A 11 2.83 -15.92 5.85
C ASP A 11 1.59 -16.16 4.96
N PHE A 12 1.80 -16.41 3.67
CA PHE A 12 0.78 -16.55 2.65
C PHE A 12 0.88 -17.90 1.95
N THR A 13 -0.26 -18.55 1.73
CA THR A 13 -0.29 -19.74 0.87
C THR A 13 -0.14 -19.34 -0.60
N LYS A 14 0.22 -20.31 -1.44
CA LYS A 14 0.31 -20.11 -2.89
C LYS A 14 -0.99 -19.55 -3.47
N GLU A 15 -2.14 -20.08 -3.04
CA GLU A 15 -3.45 -19.66 -3.51
C GLU A 15 -3.75 -18.21 -3.14
N GLU A 16 -3.33 -17.76 -1.97
CA GLU A 16 -3.52 -16.37 -1.53
C GLU A 16 -2.64 -15.40 -2.32
N LEU A 17 -1.39 -15.78 -2.59
CA LEU A 17 -0.50 -15.01 -3.45
C LEU A 17 -1.03 -14.92 -4.89
N LEU A 18 -1.56 -16.02 -5.43
CA LEU A 18 -2.18 -16.01 -6.76
C LEU A 18 -3.42 -15.09 -6.81
N LYS A 19 -4.24 -15.08 -5.76
CA LYS A 19 -5.37 -14.13 -5.65
C LYS A 19 -4.89 -12.68 -5.57
N LEU A 20 -3.80 -12.41 -4.85
CA LEU A 20 -3.22 -11.07 -4.76
C LEU A 20 -2.68 -10.61 -6.13
N ILE A 21 -2.01 -11.49 -6.88
CA ILE A 21 -1.53 -11.19 -8.23
C ILE A 21 -2.69 -10.88 -9.19
N GLU A 22 -3.78 -11.64 -9.10
CA GLU A 22 -4.97 -11.38 -9.92
C GLU A 22 -5.62 -10.04 -9.57
N LEU A 23 -5.71 -9.70 -8.28
CA LEU A 23 -6.17 -8.37 -7.85
C LEU A 23 -5.29 -7.25 -8.41
N ILE A 24 -3.96 -7.41 -8.36
CA ILE A 24 -3.02 -6.45 -8.94
C ILE A 24 -3.30 -6.27 -10.45
N ARG A 25 -3.57 -7.35 -11.17
CA ARG A 25 -3.90 -7.29 -12.61
C ARG A 25 -5.16 -6.49 -12.87
N ILE A 26 -6.21 -6.71 -12.08
CA ILE A 26 -7.50 -6.00 -12.20
C ILE A 26 -7.31 -4.51 -11.93
N ILE A 27 -6.63 -4.13 -10.85
CA ILE A 27 -6.40 -2.73 -10.49
C ILE A 27 -5.57 -2.02 -11.57
N LYS A 28 -4.51 -2.65 -12.06
CA LYS A 28 -3.69 -2.08 -13.15
C LYS A 28 -4.46 -1.88 -14.45
N GLU A 29 -5.41 -2.76 -14.74
CA GLU A 29 -6.24 -2.62 -15.94
C GLU A 29 -7.26 -1.49 -15.76
N ALA A 30 -7.89 -1.38 -14.59
CA ALA A 30 -8.77 -0.26 -14.27
C ALA A 30 -8.03 1.09 -14.34
N ASP A 31 -6.78 1.13 -13.87
CA ASP A 31 -5.93 2.32 -13.91
C ASP A 31 -5.63 2.78 -15.34
N LYS A 32 -5.23 1.85 -16.22
CA LYS A 32 -5.04 2.15 -17.65
C LYS A 32 -6.29 2.70 -18.34
N GLN A 33 -7.47 2.33 -17.84
CA GLN A 33 -8.75 2.79 -18.36
C GLN A 33 -9.24 4.08 -17.68
N GLY A 34 -8.50 4.62 -16.72
CA GLY A 34 -8.93 5.77 -15.91
C GLY A 34 -10.14 5.49 -15.03
N ALA A 35 -10.37 4.22 -14.69
CA ALA A 35 -11.57 3.72 -14.02
C ALA A 35 -11.28 3.14 -12.62
N THR A 36 -10.11 3.43 -12.03
CA THR A 36 -9.77 2.96 -10.68
C THR A 36 -10.73 3.54 -9.64
N PRO A 37 -11.49 2.70 -8.90
CA PRO A 37 -12.36 3.19 -7.85
C PRO A 37 -11.56 3.75 -6.66
N LYS A 38 -12.17 4.66 -5.90
CA LYS A 38 -11.61 5.21 -4.67
C LYS A 38 -11.71 4.21 -3.51
N LEU A 39 -10.97 3.10 -3.61
CA LEU A 39 -11.02 1.97 -2.67
C LEU A 39 -10.57 2.33 -1.25
N LEU A 40 -9.79 3.40 -1.10
CA LEU A 40 -9.20 3.86 0.16
C LEU A 40 -9.67 5.28 0.50
N GLN A 41 -10.86 5.68 0.03
CA GLN A 41 -11.44 6.98 0.34
C GLN A 41 -11.41 7.25 1.85
N ASP A 42 -10.83 8.39 2.22
CA ASP A 42 -10.66 8.88 3.61
C ASP A 42 -9.76 8.01 4.51
N ALA A 43 -9.14 6.96 3.97
CA ALA A 43 -8.16 6.18 4.70
C ALA A 43 -6.83 6.92 4.81
N SER A 44 -6.21 6.85 5.99
CA SER A 44 -4.88 7.40 6.25
C SER A 44 -3.85 6.30 6.46
N LEU A 45 -2.71 6.38 5.78
CA LEU A 45 -1.58 5.45 5.92
C LEU A 45 -0.39 6.19 6.54
N ALA A 46 0.04 5.78 7.73
CA ALA A 46 1.33 6.19 8.28
C ALA A 46 2.44 5.28 7.73
N MET A 47 3.49 5.89 7.17
CA MET A 47 4.66 5.18 6.66
C MET A 47 5.88 5.55 7.49
N ILE A 48 6.38 4.57 8.24
CA ILE A 48 7.57 4.68 9.09
C ILE A 48 8.76 4.12 8.32
N PHE A 49 9.83 4.91 8.20
CA PHE A 49 11.07 4.48 7.57
C PHE A 49 12.23 4.67 8.54
N GLU A 50 12.98 3.60 8.80
CA GLU A 50 14.28 3.68 9.49
C GLU A 50 15.36 4.22 8.54
N GLU A 51 15.30 3.81 7.27
CA GLU A 51 16.20 4.25 6.22
C GLU A 51 15.43 4.86 5.04
N PRO A 52 15.93 5.93 4.39
CA PRO A 52 15.28 6.51 3.24
C PRO A 52 15.14 5.52 2.07
N SER A 53 13.91 5.34 1.56
CA SER A 53 13.65 4.57 0.34
C SER A 53 12.71 5.31 -0.61
N THR A 54 13.27 5.88 -1.68
CA THR A 54 12.52 6.69 -2.65
C THR A 54 11.46 5.87 -3.38
N ARG A 55 11.81 4.68 -3.87
CA ARG A 55 10.88 3.84 -4.66
C ARG A 55 9.70 3.39 -3.80
N THR A 56 9.97 2.91 -2.59
CA THR A 56 8.93 2.46 -1.66
C THR A 56 8.00 3.62 -1.29
N ARG A 57 8.56 4.77 -0.87
CA ARG A 57 7.77 5.95 -0.50
C ARG A 57 6.87 6.40 -1.64
N VAL A 58 7.44 6.60 -2.82
CA VAL A 58 6.67 7.06 -3.99
C VAL A 58 5.57 6.06 -4.37
N SER A 59 5.84 4.75 -4.35
CA SER A 59 4.81 3.74 -4.65
C SER A 59 3.62 3.80 -3.71
N PHE A 60 3.84 3.96 -2.40
CA PHE A 60 2.74 4.05 -1.44
C PHE A 60 2.00 5.40 -1.51
N GLU A 61 2.71 6.53 -1.70
CA GLU A 61 2.07 7.85 -1.83
C GLU A 61 1.16 7.93 -3.07
N VAL A 62 1.66 7.44 -4.22
CA VAL A 62 0.89 7.40 -5.47
C VAL A 62 -0.33 6.50 -5.30
N ALA A 63 -0.15 5.28 -4.79
CA ALA A 63 -1.26 4.35 -4.60
C ALA A 63 -2.33 4.90 -3.65
N MET A 64 -1.96 5.50 -2.51
CA MET A 64 -2.94 6.12 -1.60
C MET A 64 -3.70 7.24 -2.30
N THR A 65 -3.00 8.14 -3.00
CA THR A 65 -3.61 9.27 -3.71
C THR A 65 -4.59 8.82 -4.80
N GLU A 66 -4.18 7.86 -5.63
CA GLU A 66 -5.00 7.31 -6.71
C GLU A 66 -6.25 6.63 -6.15
N LEU A 67 -6.11 5.89 -5.05
CA LEU A 67 -7.20 5.17 -4.39
C LEU A 67 -8.05 6.05 -3.45
N GLY A 68 -7.76 7.35 -3.32
CA GLY A 68 -8.57 8.31 -2.56
C GLY A 68 -8.19 8.47 -1.08
N GLY A 69 -7.09 7.88 -0.66
CA GLY A 69 -6.55 8.00 0.68
C GLY A 69 -5.41 9.00 0.78
N HIS A 70 -4.90 9.15 2.01
CA HIS A 70 -3.80 10.06 2.34
C HIS A 70 -2.63 9.29 2.96
N ALA A 71 -1.42 9.52 2.46
CA ALA A 71 -0.20 8.94 3.02
C ALA A 71 0.56 9.97 3.88
N LEU A 72 1.02 9.55 5.05
CA LEU A 72 1.84 10.33 5.98
C LEU A 72 3.23 9.71 6.02
N TYR A 73 4.23 10.45 5.55
CA TYR A 73 5.63 10.01 5.62
C TYR A 73 6.25 10.48 6.94
N LEU A 74 6.67 9.53 7.76
CA LEU A 74 7.35 9.78 9.03
C LEU A 74 8.85 9.53 8.82
N LYS A 75 9.65 10.61 8.94
CA LYS A 75 11.08 10.54 8.62
C LYS A 75 11.88 9.79 9.69
N PRO A 76 13.00 9.17 9.30
CA PRO A 76 14.02 8.74 10.24
C PRO A 76 14.39 9.89 11.21
N GLY A 77 14.35 9.62 12.51
CA GLY A 77 14.70 10.60 13.55
C GLY A 77 13.60 11.60 13.97
N GLU A 78 12.50 11.73 13.21
CA GLU A 78 11.31 12.48 13.66
C GLU A 78 10.38 11.60 14.53
N ILE A 79 10.60 10.29 14.50
CA ILE A 79 9.79 9.30 15.18
C ILE A 79 10.33 9.07 16.60
N HIS A 80 9.53 9.44 17.59
CA HIS A 80 9.76 9.08 18.99
C HIS A 80 9.04 7.77 19.30
N LEU A 81 9.54 6.67 18.76
CA LEU A 81 9.18 5.33 19.26
C LEU A 81 9.88 5.20 20.62
N GLY A 82 9.07 5.14 21.68
CA GLY A 82 9.54 5.15 23.07
C GLY A 82 10.49 4.01 23.42
#